data_AF-A0A1A3C3D8-F1
#
_entry.id   AF-A0A1A3C3D8-F1
#
_cell.length_a   1.000
_cell.length_b   1.000
_cell.length_c   1.000
_cell.angle_alpha   90.00
_cell.angle_beta   90.00
_cell.angle_gamma   90.00
#
_symmetry.space_group_name_H-M   'P 1'
#
loop_
_entity.id
_entity.type
_entity.pdbx_description
1 polymer ?
#
loop_
_entity_poly.entity_id
_entity_poly.type
_entity_poly.pdbx_seq_one_letter_code
_entity_poly.pdbx_strand_id
1 'polypeptide(L)'
;MWEFMVLLLLVAVLVVFLAPRFIKPGPRGALASGTLLVTGVTSGPPDASGQQFVTISGVINGPTVNEHAVYGRLVVGDDAPRPATGQQLPVVYSPKNPDNWRFAPSEPPDAPQQFED
;
A
#
# COMPACT_ATOMS: atom_id res chain seq x y z
N MET A 1 -10.12 -41.69 30.33
CA MET A 1 -9.22 -41.75 29.15
C MET A 1 -9.86 -41.12 27.90
N TRP A 2 -11.13 -41.42 27.57
CA TRP A 2 -11.85 -40.82 26.43
C TRP A 2 -12.14 -39.32 26.58
N GLU A 3 -12.40 -38.83 27.79
CA GLU A 3 -12.65 -37.39 28.02
C GLU A 3 -11.49 -36.50 27.56
N PHE A 4 -10.24 -36.95 27.67
CA PHE A 4 -9.09 -36.22 27.14
C PHE A 4 -9.12 -36.13 25.61
N MET A 5 -9.60 -37.17 24.92
CA MET A 5 -9.78 -37.11 23.47
C MET A 5 -10.90 -36.15 23.08
N VAL A 6 -12.02 -36.15 23.81
CA VAL A 6 -13.12 -35.21 23.58
C VAL A 6 -12.68 -33.77 23.84
N LEU A 7 -11.93 -33.54 24.91
CA LEU A 7 -11.41 -32.21 25.25
C LEU A 7 -10.42 -31.71 24.20
N LEU A 8 -9.48 -32.56 23.75
CA LEU A 8 -8.56 -32.20 22.67
C LEU A 8 -9.31 -31.91 21.35
N LEU A 9 -10.36 -32.66 21.03
CA LEU A 9 -11.18 -32.42 19.85
C LEU A 9 -11.91 -31.07 19.93
N LEU A 10 -12.50 -30.74 21.08
CA LEU A 10 -13.17 -29.45 21.27
C LEU A 10 -12.19 -28.27 21.17
N VAL A 11 -11.00 -28.40 21.74
CA VAL A 11 -9.94 -27.39 21.62
C VAL A 11 -9.50 -27.24 20.16
N ALA A 12 -9.32 -28.33 19.43
CA ALA A 12 -8.94 -28.29 18.01
C ALA A 12 -10.01 -27.59 17.17
N VAL A 13 -11.29 -27.89 17.39
CA VAL A 13 -12.41 -27.20 16.72
C VAL A 13 -12.39 -25.71 17.05
N LEU A 14 -12.25 -25.35 18.33
CA LEU A 14 -12.19 -23.95 18.75
C LEU A 14 -11.03 -23.20 18.10
N VAL A 15 -9.84 -23.82 18.03
CA VAL A 15 -8.66 -23.25 17.35
C VAL A 15 -8.95 -23.05 15.86
N VAL A 16 -9.58 -24.00 15.16
CA VAL A 16 -9.93 -23.83 13.73
C VAL A 16 -10.86 -22.64 13.49
N PHE A 17 -11.79 -22.36 14.41
CA PHE A 17 -12.69 -21.21 14.31
C PHE A 17 -12.02 -19.88 14.68
N LEU A 18 -11.14 -19.86 15.69
CA LEU A 18 -10.48 -18.63 16.16
C LEU A 18 -9.22 -18.28 15.36
N ALA A 19 -8.44 -19.27 14.93
CA ALA A 19 -7.20 -19.07 14.18
C ALA A 19 -7.33 -18.12 12.98
N PRO A 20 -8.31 -18.22 12.07
CA PRO A 20 -8.43 -17.31 10.93
C PRO A 20 -8.74 -15.86 11.33
N ARG A 21 -9.23 -15.61 12.55
CA ARG A 21 -9.48 -14.25 13.05
C ARG A 21 -8.20 -13.55 13.50
N PHE A 22 -7.19 -14.31 13.93
CA PHE A 22 -5.91 -13.81 14.42
C PHE A 22 -4.79 -13.93 13.40
N ILE A 23 -4.86 -14.95 12.54
CA ILE A 23 -3.98 -15.14 11.39
C ILE A 23 -4.63 -14.38 10.23
N LYS A 24 -4.40 -13.06 10.16
CA LYS A 24 -4.66 -12.31 8.93
C LYS A 24 -3.88 -13.00 7.82
N PRO A 25 -4.52 -13.50 6.75
CA PRO A 25 -3.79 -14.10 5.64
C PRO A 25 -2.86 -13.03 5.04
N GLY A 26 -1.55 -13.17 5.23
CA GLY A 26 -0.58 -12.72 4.23
C GLY A 26 -0.63 -13.74 3.09
N PRO A 27 -0.66 -13.34 1.82
CA PRO A 27 -0.06 -12.17 1.21
C PRO A 27 -1.11 -11.10 0.89
N ARG A 28 -0.67 -9.84 0.78
CA ARG A 28 -1.47 -8.75 0.18
C ARG A 28 -2.21 -9.32 -1.03
N GLY A 29 -3.54 -9.40 -0.97
CA GLY A 29 -4.34 -9.82 -2.12
C GLY A 29 -3.83 -9.05 -3.33
N ALA A 30 -3.42 -9.79 -4.37
CA ALA A 30 -2.58 -9.29 -5.47
C ALA A 30 -2.87 -7.82 -5.76
N LEU A 31 -2.01 -6.93 -5.25
CA LEU A 31 -2.17 -5.51 -5.49
C LEU A 31 -1.93 -5.30 -6.98
N ALA A 32 -2.84 -4.62 -7.64
CA ALA A 32 -2.62 -4.21 -9.02
C ALA A 32 -1.65 -3.04 -9.03
N SER A 33 -0.74 -3.05 -10.01
CA SER A 33 0.12 -1.91 -10.29
C SER A 33 -0.61 -0.94 -11.20
N GLY A 34 -0.45 0.35 -10.96
CA GLY A 34 -1.01 1.42 -11.77
C GLY A 34 -0.20 2.70 -11.66
N THR A 35 -0.73 3.74 -12.27
CA THR A 35 -0.11 5.07 -12.29
C THR A 35 -1.09 6.07 -11.70
N LEU A 36 -0.63 6.85 -10.73
CA LEU A 36 -1.34 7.97 -10.17
C LEU A 36 -0.92 9.25 -10.88
N LEU A 37 -1.86 9.88 -11.59
CA LEU A 37 -1.71 11.24 -12.06
C LEU A 37 -2.09 12.21 -10.93
N VAL A 38 -1.13 13.01 -10.48
CA VAL A 38 -1.35 14.03 -9.44
C VAL A 38 -2.08 15.23 -10.06
N THR A 39 -3.27 15.54 -9.56
CA THR A 39 -4.07 16.68 -10.03
C THR A 39 -4.05 17.86 -9.06
N GLY A 40 -3.76 17.61 -7.79
CA GLY A 40 -3.69 18.65 -6.78
C GLY A 40 -2.77 18.26 -5.63
N VAL A 41 -2.11 19.26 -5.06
CA VAL A 41 -1.20 19.10 -3.94
C VAL A 41 -1.45 20.24 -2.95
N THR A 42 -1.88 19.89 -1.75
CA THR A 42 -2.08 20.84 -0.65
C THR A 42 -1.06 20.53 0.43
N SER A 43 -0.26 21.53 0.79
CA SER A 43 0.78 21.38 1.82
C SER A 43 0.38 22.15 3.08
N GLY A 44 0.43 21.49 4.24
CA GLY A 44 0.24 22.15 5.55
C GLY A 44 1.55 22.74 6.10
N PRO A 45 1.53 23.49 7.20
CA PRO A 45 2.77 23.88 7.88
C PRO A 45 3.53 22.64 8.39
N PRO A 46 4.88 22.66 8.39
CA PRO A 46 5.66 21.60 9.01
C PRO A 46 5.42 21.55 10.52
N ASP A 47 5.51 20.35 11.08
CA ASP A 47 5.40 20.14 12.52
C ASP A 47 6.73 20.44 13.26
N ALA A 48 6.71 20.32 14.58
CA ALA A 48 7.88 20.60 15.43
C ALA A 48 9.08 19.66 15.17
N SER A 49 8.89 18.58 14.43
CA SER A 49 9.93 17.63 14.03
C SER A 49 10.47 17.87 12.61
N GLY A 50 10.02 18.93 11.93
CA GLY A 50 10.37 19.22 10.54
C GLY A 50 9.60 18.35 9.53
N GLN A 51 8.64 17.53 9.97
CA GLN A 51 7.84 16.74 9.07
C GLN A 51 6.69 17.56 8.51
N GLN A 52 6.48 17.52 7.20
CA GLN A 52 5.38 18.22 6.55
C GLN A 52 4.35 17.25 5.99
N PHE A 53 3.10 17.48 6.35
CA PHE A 53 1.99 16.72 5.78
C PHE A 53 1.56 17.35 4.45
N VAL A 54 1.60 16.53 3.40
CA VAL A 54 1.15 16.90 2.07
C VAL A 54 -0.03 16.02 1.70
N THR A 55 -1.12 16.64 1.27
CA THR A 55 -2.30 15.97 0.74
C THR A 55 -2.23 16.02 -0.78
N ILE A 56 -2.30 14.85 -1.42
CA ILE A 56 -2.42 14.71 -2.87
C ILE A 56 -3.86 14.38 -3.21
N SER A 57 -4.37 15.00 -4.26
CA SER A 57 -5.47 14.49 -5.06
C SER A 57 -4.97 14.06 -6.42
N GLY A 58 -5.57 13.01 -6.98
CA GLY A 58 -5.17 12.51 -8.28
C GLY A 58 -6.11 11.46 -8.82
N VAL A 59 -5.71 10.87 -9.95
CA VAL A 59 -6.47 9.86 -10.66
C VAL A 59 -5.58 8.64 -10.90
N ILE A 60 -6.02 7.46 -10.46
CA ILE A 60 -5.34 6.19 -10.71
C ILE A 60 -5.85 5.60 -12.02
N ASN A 61 -4.90 5.18 -12.85
CA ASN A 61 -5.13 4.34 -14.02
C ASN A 61 -4.38 3.02 -13.86
N GLY A 62 -5.05 1.91 -14.14
CA GLY A 62 -4.45 0.58 -14.05
C GLY A 62 -5.29 -0.51 -14.73
N PRO A 63 -4.82 -1.77 -14.71
CA PRO A 63 -5.45 -2.87 -15.44
C PRO A 63 -6.91 -3.15 -15.03
N THR A 64 -7.26 -2.79 -13.79
CA THR A 64 -8.59 -3.08 -13.21
C THR A 64 -9.42 -1.82 -12.99
N VAL A 65 -8.88 -0.64 -13.31
CA VAL A 65 -9.46 0.66 -12.98
C VAL A 65 -9.15 1.67 -14.07
N ASN A 66 -10.20 2.29 -14.62
CA ASN A 66 -10.09 3.39 -15.57
C ASN A 66 -10.43 4.70 -14.85
N GLU A 67 -9.43 5.57 -14.70
CA GLU A 67 -9.57 6.93 -14.18
C GLU A 67 -10.27 7.08 -12.81
N HIS A 68 -9.80 6.37 -11.78
CA HIS A 68 -10.39 6.49 -10.43
C HIS A 68 -9.77 7.61 -9.62
N ALA A 69 -10.58 8.59 -9.23
CA ALA A 69 -10.16 9.69 -8.39
C ALA A 69 -9.81 9.19 -6.97
N VAL A 70 -8.66 9.60 -6.47
CA VAL A 70 -8.18 9.23 -5.14
C VAL A 70 -7.61 10.43 -4.38
N TYR A 71 -7.58 10.28 -3.06
CA TYR A 71 -6.97 11.21 -2.14
C TYR A 71 -5.97 10.47 -1.26
N GLY A 72 -4.80 11.07 -1.03
CA GLY A 72 -3.75 10.49 -0.20
C GLY A 72 -3.09 11.56 0.65
N ARG A 73 -2.72 11.21 1.89
CA ARG A 73 -1.91 12.05 2.75
C ARG A 73 -0.56 11.40 2.94
N LEU A 74 0.50 12.15 2.68
CA LEU A 74 1.87 11.71 2.83
C LEU A 74 2.64 12.62 3.78
N VAL A 75 3.69 12.06 4.35
CA VAL A 75 4.66 12.77 5.18
C VAL A 75 5.90 12.94 4.34
N VAL A 76 6.28 14.19 4.08
CA VAL A 76 7.53 14.56 3.39
C VAL A 76 8.47 15.09 4.47
N GLY A 77 9.66 14.50 4.57
CA GLY A 77 10.77 15.13 5.30
C GLY A 77 11.42 16.22 4.46
N ASP A 78 12.21 17.11 5.07
CA ASP A 78 12.77 18.29 4.40
C ASP A 78 13.57 17.98 3.12
N ASP A 79 14.27 16.84 3.06
CA ASP A 79 15.13 16.46 1.93
C ASP A 79 14.42 15.63 0.85
N ALA A 80 13.15 15.24 1.04
CA ALA A 80 12.45 14.35 0.12
C ALA A 80 11.75 15.13 -1.03
N PRO A 81 11.80 14.64 -2.28
CA PRO A 81 11.16 15.31 -3.40
C PRO A 81 9.65 15.42 -3.20
N ARG A 82 9.11 16.63 -3.33
CA ARG A 82 7.69 16.90 -3.17
C ARG A 82 6.92 16.51 -4.44
N PRO A 83 5.78 15.81 -4.30
CA PRO A 83 4.85 15.57 -5.40
C PRO A 83 4.38 16.88 -6.03
N ALA A 84 4.31 16.94 -7.35
CA ALA A 84 3.83 18.10 -8.09
C ALA A 84 2.60 17.77 -8.95
N THR A 85 1.74 18.75 -9.19
CA THR A 85 0.62 18.62 -10.13
C THR A 85 1.13 18.27 -11.54
N GLY A 86 0.48 17.32 -12.20
CA GLY A 86 0.86 16.77 -13.49
C GLY A 86 1.85 15.60 -13.41
N GLN A 87 2.42 15.33 -12.24
CA GLN A 87 3.35 14.22 -12.06
C GLN A 87 2.61 12.88 -12.12
N GLN A 88 3.24 11.90 -12.77
CA GLN A 88 2.81 10.51 -12.77
C GLN A 88 3.67 9.70 -11.81
N LEU A 89 3.05 9.10 -10.81
CA LEU A 89 3.72 8.33 -9.78
C LEU A 89 3.28 6.86 -9.84
N PRO A 90 4.21 5.90 -9.81
CA PRO A 90 3.85 4.49 -9.78
C PRO A 90 3.19 4.18 -8.43
N VAL A 91 2.05 3.48 -8.48
CA VAL A 91 1.27 3.09 -7.30
C VAL A 91 0.87 1.64 -7.38
N VAL A 92 0.66 1.05 -6.21
CA VAL A 92 -0.01 -0.25 -6.08
C VAL A 92 -1.30 -0.06 -5.31
N TYR A 93 -2.37 -0.69 -5.77
CA TYR A 93 -3.71 -0.51 -5.23
C TYR A 93 -4.47 -1.84 -5.14
N SER A 94 -5.47 -1.89 -4.27
CA SER A 94 -6.35 -3.06 -4.17
C SER A 94 -7.36 -3.07 -5.31
N PRO A 95 -7.43 -4.13 -6.14
CA PRO A 95 -8.41 -4.22 -7.22
C PRO A 95 -9.87 -4.15 -6.73
N LYS A 96 -10.13 -4.58 -5.49
CA LYS A 96 -11.46 -4.56 -4.88
C LYS A 96 -11.82 -3.21 -4.27
N ASN A 97 -10.81 -2.41 -3.91
CA ASN A 97 -11.00 -1.09 -3.29
C ASN A 97 -9.83 -0.17 -3.68
N PRO A 98 -9.94 0.57 -4.80
CA PRO A 98 -8.84 1.38 -5.31
C PRO A 98 -8.43 2.55 -4.40
N ASP A 99 -9.29 2.98 -3.45
CA ASP A 99 -8.93 3.94 -2.41
C ASP A 99 -7.82 3.42 -1.48
N ASN A 100 -7.66 2.10 -1.38
CA ASN A 100 -6.54 1.49 -0.67
C ASN A 100 -5.35 1.32 -1.61
N TRP A 101 -4.61 2.40 -1.77
CA TRP A 101 -3.41 2.48 -2.59
C TRP A 101 -2.21 2.98 -1.77
N ARG A 102 -1.01 2.80 -2.35
CA ARG A 102 0.25 3.34 -1.85
C ARG A 102 1.21 3.52 -3.02
N PHE A 103 2.24 4.33 -2.85
CA PHE A 103 3.33 4.38 -3.82
C PHE A 103 3.97 3.01 -3.99
N ALA A 104 4.30 2.67 -5.23
CA ALA A 104 5.10 1.49 -5.50
C ALA A 104 6.47 1.66 -4.83
N PRO A 105 7.09 0.57 -4.33
CA PRO A 105 8.48 0.62 -3.91
C PRO A 105 9.33 1.17 -5.06
N SER A 106 10.25 2.09 -4.76
CA SER A 106 11.24 2.53 -5.73
C SER A 106 12.01 1.29 -6.18
N GLU A 107 11.90 0.90 -7.45
CA GLU A 107 12.81 -0.09 -8.03
C GLU A 107 14.23 0.47 -7.81
N PRO A 108 15.15 -0.28 -7.17
CA PRO A 108 16.54 0.15 -7.12
C PRO A 108 17.02 0.39 -8.56
N PRO A 109 17.80 1.45 -8.82
CA PRO A 109 18.32 1.70 -10.16
C PRO A 109 19.00 0.44 -10.65
N ASP A 110 18.65 0.00 -11.86
CA ASP A 110 19.26 -1.16 -12.52
C ASP A 110 20.76 -1.20 -12.20
N ALA A 111 21.20 -2.33 -11.65
CA ALA A 111 22.62 -2.63 -11.50
C ALA A 111 23.31 -2.28 -12.83
N PRO A 112 24.46 -1.57 -12.82
CA PRO A 112 25.09 -1.09 -14.04
C PRO A 112 25.20 -2.27 -14.99
N GLN A 113 24.53 -2.16 -16.15
CA GLN A 113 24.71 -3.05 -17.29
C GLN A 113 26.22 -3.08 -17.53
N GLN A 114 26.86 -4.13 -17.04
CA GLN A 114 28.27 -4.38 -17.20
C GLN A 114 28.42 -4.65 -18.68
N PHE A 115 28.75 -3.61 -19.44
CA PHE A 115 29.15 -3.72 -20.83
C PHE A 115 30.34 -4.69 -20.83
N GLU A 116 30.07 -5.90 -21.29
CA GLU A 116 31.05 -6.96 -21.46
C GLU A 116 31.84 -6.63 -22.73
N ASP A 117 33.07 -6.15 -22.54
CA ASP A 117 34.13 -6.03 -23.55
C ASP A 117 35.27 -7.00 -23.17
#